data_AF-A0A0F7KRI3-F1
#
_entry.id   AF-A0A0F7KRI3-F1
#
_cell.length_a   1.000
_cell.length_b   1.000
_cell.length_c   1.000
_cell.angle_alpha   90.00
_cell.angle_beta   90.00
_cell.angle_gamma   90.00
#
_symmetry.space_group_name_H-M   'P 1'
#
loop_
_entity.id
_entity.type
_entity.pdbx_description
1 polymer ?
#
loop_
_entity_poly.entity_id
_entity_poly.type
_entity_poly.pdbx_seq_one_letter_code
_entity_poly.pdbx_strand_id
1 'polypeptide(L)'
;MAAASGVPDITDNRAVDVPCYEPGYTLVEKLQTISTKFRRQGETGEMPQNFLRHYYDVYCLLEDPDVQAFIGSRAYLAHKEARFPAADEKQLIRNEAFLLSDPETRSRFEAAYRSTSALYYDDQPSMAVLLERLAAHLHRL
;
A
#
# COMPACT_ATOMS: atom_id res chain seq x y z
N MET A 1 -6.42 -16.73 -18.73
CA MET A 1 -5.16 -16.60 -19.49
C MET A 1 -5.50 -16.29 -20.93
N ALA A 2 -5.19 -15.09 -21.45
CA ALA A 2 -5.56 -14.66 -22.81
C ALA A 2 -4.97 -15.54 -23.94
N ALA A 3 -3.95 -16.35 -23.64
CA ALA A 3 -3.46 -17.40 -24.53
C ALA A 3 -4.46 -18.57 -24.74
N ALA A 4 -5.50 -18.70 -23.90
CA ALA A 4 -6.56 -19.68 -24.06
C ALA A 4 -7.66 -19.21 -25.04
N SER A 5 -7.62 -17.95 -25.50
CA SER A 5 -8.70 -17.32 -26.26
C SER A 5 -8.68 -17.59 -27.77
N GLY A 6 -7.76 -18.43 -28.27
CA GLY A 6 -7.71 -18.78 -29.70
C GLY A 6 -7.42 -17.61 -30.65
N VAL A 7 -6.92 -16.48 -30.14
CA VAL A 7 -6.53 -15.33 -30.96
C VAL A 7 -5.20 -15.67 -31.65
N PRO A 8 -5.17 -15.78 -32.98
CA PRO A 8 -3.93 -16.02 -33.71
C PRO A 8 -3.00 -14.79 -33.60
N ASP A 9 -1.69 -15.03 -33.65
CA ASP A 9 -0.64 -14.00 -33.71
C ASP A 9 -0.35 -13.21 -32.41
N ILE A 10 -0.55 -13.83 -31.24
CA ILE A 10 -0.09 -13.27 -29.95
C ILE A 10 1.40 -13.58 -29.75
N THR A 11 2.22 -12.54 -29.66
CA THR A 11 3.60 -12.67 -29.18
C THR A 11 3.61 -12.73 -27.65
N ASP A 12 4.19 -13.79 -27.08
CA ASP A 12 4.43 -13.89 -25.63
C ASP A 12 5.50 -12.87 -25.22
N ASN A 13 5.08 -11.80 -24.56
CA ASN A 13 5.93 -10.68 -24.13
C ASN A 13 6.26 -10.74 -22.63
N ARG A 14 6.06 -11.89 -21.97
CA ARG A 14 6.35 -12.03 -20.54
C ARG A 14 7.84 -11.82 -20.27
N ALA A 15 8.12 -10.98 -19.28
CA ALA A 15 9.45 -10.81 -18.73
C ALA A 15 9.76 -12.00 -17.80
N VAL A 16 10.85 -12.72 -18.08
CA VAL A 16 11.33 -13.86 -17.29
C VAL A 16 12.74 -13.53 -16.80
N ASP A 17 13.07 -13.92 -15.56
CA ASP A 17 14.39 -13.72 -14.93
C ASP A 17 14.88 -12.26 -14.90
N VAL A 18 13.95 -11.31 -14.83
CA VAL A 18 14.28 -9.89 -14.65
C VAL A 18 14.56 -9.64 -13.17
N PRO A 19 15.75 -9.13 -12.80
CA PRO A 19 16.02 -8.72 -11.43
C PRO A 19 15.05 -7.62 -11.00
N CYS A 20 14.25 -7.90 -9.97
CA CYS A 20 13.32 -6.96 -9.38
C CYS A 20 13.82 -6.47 -8.02
N TYR A 21 13.38 -5.29 -7.62
CA TYR A 21 13.59 -4.82 -6.25
C TYR A 21 12.84 -5.71 -5.25
N GLU A 22 13.36 -5.83 -4.04
CA GLU A 22 12.82 -6.74 -3.03
C GLU A 22 11.43 -6.26 -2.56
N PRO A 23 10.38 -7.11 -2.63
CA PRO A 23 9.01 -6.72 -2.29
C PRO A 23 8.83 -6.28 -0.83
N GLY A 24 9.53 -6.89 0.12
CA GLY A 24 9.52 -6.53 1.53
C GLY A 24 10.02 -5.12 1.83
N TYR A 25 11.10 -4.67 1.18
CA TYR A 25 11.55 -3.28 1.23
C TYR A 25 10.50 -2.35 0.62
N THR A 26 9.92 -2.74 -0.52
CA THR A 26 8.83 -1.97 -1.15
C THR A 26 7.68 -1.75 -0.16
N LEU A 27 7.27 -2.77 0.60
CA LEU A 27 6.24 -2.65 1.62
C LEU A 27 6.56 -1.53 2.62
N VAL A 28 7.76 -1.53 3.20
CA VAL A 28 8.18 -0.53 4.19
C VAL A 28 8.13 0.89 3.60
N GLU A 29 8.58 1.07 2.37
CA GLU A 29 8.54 2.37 1.70
C GLU A 29 7.11 2.85 1.45
N LYS A 30 6.18 1.94 1.11
CA LYS A 30 4.77 2.28 0.95
C LYS A 30 4.13 2.66 2.28
N LEU A 31 4.40 1.92 3.36
CA LEU A 31 3.94 2.26 4.70
C LEU A 31 4.45 3.65 5.13
N GLN A 32 5.74 3.91 4.93
CA GLN A 32 6.33 5.22 5.20
C GLN A 32 5.67 6.33 4.37
N THR A 33 5.45 6.07 3.07
CA THR A 33 4.83 7.04 2.17
C THR A 33 3.40 7.37 2.63
N ILE A 34 2.62 6.38 3.06
CA ILE A 34 1.28 6.58 3.60
C ILE A 34 1.33 7.49 4.83
N SER A 35 2.18 7.15 5.79
CA SER A 35 2.35 7.94 7.02
C SER A 35 2.74 9.39 6.73
N THR A 36 3.75 9.60 5.89
CA THR A 36 4.24 10.95 5.58
C THR A 36 3.20 11.77 4.81
N LYS A 37 2.53 11.17 3.81
CA LYS A 37 1.51 11.87 3.04
C LYS A 37 0.27 12.18 3.88
N PHE A 38 -0.10 11.30 4.80
CA PHE A 38 -1.19 11.56 5.75
C PHE A 38 -0.88 12.77 6.63
N ARG A 39 0.29 12.79 7.27
CA ARG A 39 0.71 13.93 8.11
C ARG A 39 0.71 15.23 7.30
N ARG A 40 1.32 15.23 6.11
CA ARG A 40 1.35 16.42 5.23
C ARG A 40 -0.04 16.86 4.78
N GLN A 41 -0.95 15.93 4.47
CA GLN A 41 -2.34 16.26 4.13
C GLN A 41 -3.04 16.93 5.32
N GLY A 42 -2.75 16.51 6.56
CA GLY A 42 -3.24 17.19 7.76
C GLY A 42 -2.67 18.60 7.94
N GLU A 43 -1.41 18.82 7.58
CA GLU A 43 -0.75 20.13 7.65
C GLU A 43 -1.24 21.11 6.57
N THR A 44 -1.47 20.64 5.34
CA THR A 44 -1.81 21.49 4.19
C THR A 44 -3.30 21.51 3.85
N GLY A 45 -4.07 20.51 4.29
CA GLY A 45 -5.44 20.26 3.86
C GLY A 45 -5.57 19.65 2.47
N GLU A 46 -4.53 19.70 1.64
CA GLU A 46 -4.54 19.26 0.25
C GLU A 46 -4.31 17.75 0.13
N MET A 47 -5.15 17.06 -0.67
CA MET A 47 -4.97 15.64 -0.99
C MET A 47 -3.91 15.48 -2.10
N PRO A 48 -2.72 14.90 -1.83
CA PRO A 48 -1.72 14.72 -2.86
C PRO A 48 -2.17 13.75 -3.95
N GLN A 49 -1.81 14.04 -5.20
CA GLN A 49 -2.10 13.15 -6.32
C GLN A 49 -1.53 11.76 -6.06
N ASN A 50 -2.30 10.73 -6.42
CA ASN A 50 -1.89 9.33 -6.30
C ASN A 50 -1.48 8.92 -4.88
N PHE A 51 -1.90 9.64 -3.83
CA PHE A 51 -1.65 9.22 -2.46
C PHE A 51 -2.33 7.88 -2.17
N LEU A 52 -3.64 7.82 -2.35
CA LEU A 52 -4.44 6.73 -1.80
C LEU A 52 -4.20 5.37 -2.47
N ARG A 53 -3.58 5.35 -3.66
CA ARG A 53 -3.13 4.10 -4.30
C ARG A 53 -2.10 3.34 -3.46
N HIS A 54 -1.37 4.01 -2.58
CA HIS A 54 -0.39 3.34 -1.73
C HIS A 54 -1.06 2.36 -0.75
N TYR A 55 -2.30 2.62 -0.32
CA TYR A 55 -3.05 1.66 0.49
C TYR A 55 -3.33 0.37 -0.30
N TYR A 56 -3.63 0.51 -1.59
CA TYR A 56 -3.79 -0.63 -2.49
C TYR A 56 -2.47 -1.38 -2.73
N ASP A 57 -1.36 -0.65 -2.96
CA ASP A 57 -0.02 -1.25 -3.08
C ASP A 57 0.29 -2.12 -1.83
N VAL A 58 0.05 -1.59 -0.62
CA VAL A 58 0.24 -2.33 0.65
C VAL A 58 -0.70 -3.53 0.75
N TYR A 59 -1.98 -3.33 0.41
CA TYR A 59 -2.98 -4.40 0.42
C TYR A 59 -2.56 -5.60 -0.44
N CYS A 60 -2.02 -5.37 -1.64
CA CYS A 60 -1.53 -6.42 -2.52
C CYS A 60 -0.22 -7.03 -2.01
N LEU A 61 0.72 -6.21 -1.55
CA LEU A 61 1.99 -6.71 -0.99
C LEU A 61 1.79 -7.62 0.23
N LEU A 62 0.73 -7.40 1.02
CA LEU A 62 0.41 -8.26 2.16
C LEU A 62 -0.09 -9.66 1.76
N GLU A 63 -0.45 -9.92 0.49
CA GLU A 63 -0.77 -11.27 0.02
C GLU A 63 0.48 -12.09 -0.34
N ASP A 64 1.62 -11.44 -0.52
CA ASP A 64 2.86 -12.08 -0.94
C ASP A 64 3.50 -12.87 0.22
N PRO A 65 3.75 -14.20 0.07
CA PRO A 65 4.35 -15.01 1.12
C PRO A 65 5.76 -14.57 1.53
N ASP A 66 6.57 -14.09 0.59
CA ASP A 66 7.94 -13.63 0.88
C ASP A 66 7.90 -12.32 1.66
N VAL A 67 6.96 -11.43 1.33
CA VAL A 67 6.69 -10.23 2.15
C VAL A 67 6.24 -10.63 3.56
N GLN A 68 5.35 -11.62 3.68
CA GLN A 68 4.89 -12.10 4.99
C GLN A 68 6.03 -12.69 5.84
N ALA A 69 6.96 -13.41 5.21
CA ALA A 69 8.16 -13.94 5.87
C ALA A 69 9.19 -12.85 6.21
N PHE A 70 9.25 -11.79 5.42
CA PHE A 70 10.14 -10.65 5.64
C PHE A 70 9.73 -9.83 6.87
N ILE A 71 8.42 -9.64 7.10
CA ILE A 71 7.89 -8.86 8.23
C ILE A 71 8.38 -9.43 9.58
N GLY A 72 8.90 -8.55 10.44
CA GLY A 72 9.45 -8.90 11.76
C GLY A 72 10.90 -9.38 11.73
N SER A 73 11.50 -9.61 10.56
CA SER A 73 12.93 -9.92 10.44
C SER A 73 13.82 -8.76 10.88
N ARG A 74 15.10 -9.03 11.17
CA ARG A 74 16.08 -7.98 11.49
C ARG A 74 16.22 -6.98 10.32
N ALA A 75 16.18 -7.46 9.08
CA ALA A 75 16.26 -6.61 7.89
C ALA A 75 15.04 -5.68 7.79
N TYR A 76 13.84 -6.20 8.04
CA TYR A 76 12.60 -5.42 8.12
C TYR A 76 12.69 -4.33 9.18
N LEU A 77 13.07 -4.68 10.41
CA LEU A 77 13.16 -3.72 11.52
C LEU A 77 14.18 -2.61 11.23
N ALA A 78 15.36 -2.98 10.72
CA ALA A 78 16.41 -2.02 10.37
C ALA A 78 15.97 -1.09 9.22
N HIS A 79 15.33 -1.64 8.20
CA HIS A 79 14.85 -0.86 7.06
C HIS A 79 13.71 0.09 7.45
N LYS A 80 12.75 -0.39 8.26
CA LYS A 80 11.67 0.45 8.81
C LYS A 80 12.21 1.58 9.66
N GLU A 81 13.18 1.31 10.53
CA GLU A 81 13.79 2.31 11.39
C GLU A 81 14.51 3.40 10.59
N ALA A 82 15.23 3.00 9.54
CA ALA A 82 15.97 3.91 8.66
C ALA A 82 15.04 4.74 7.76
N ARG A 83 13.91 4.18 7.32
CA ARG A 83 13.06 4.81 6.30
C ARG A 83 12.05 5.79 6.87
N PHE A 84 11.50 5.49 8.06
CA PHE A 84 10.52 6.38 8.70
C PHE A 84 11.19 7.59 9.34
N PRO A 85 10.84 8.83 8.94
CA PRO A 85 11.37 10.03 9.57
C PRO A 85 10.87 10.17 11.02
N ALA A 86 11.61 10.88 11.87
CA ALA A 86 11.24 11.08 13.27
C ALA A 86 9.90 11.81 13.48
N ALA A 87 9.42 12.54 12.46
CA ALA A 87 8.14 13.24 12.48
C ALA A 87 6.92 12.33 12.28
N ASP A 88 7.14 11.07 11.89
CA ASP A 88 6.07 10.13 11.56
C ASP A 88 5.94 9.05 12.65
N GLU A 89 4.71 8.63 12.96
CA GLU A 89 4.46 7.55 13.93
C GLU A 89 4.86 6.19 13.35
N LYS A 90 5.92 5.59 13.90
CA LYS A 90 6.49 4.31 13.45
C LYS A 90 5.68 3.11 13.95
N GLN A 91 4.98 3.25 15.07
CA GLN A 91 4.12 2.20 15.60
C GLN A 91 2.77 2.28 14.89
N LEU A 92 2.57 1.46 13.85
CA LEU A 92 1.44 1.62 12.94
C LEU A 92 0.08 1.41 13.64
N ILE A 93 0.05 0.61 14.71
CA ILE A 93 -1.11 0.47 15.61
C ILE A 93 -1.55 1.79 16.29
N ARG A 94 -0.72 2.84 16.27
CA ARG A 94 -1.00 4.17 16.83
C ARG A 94 -1.07 5.25 15.76
N ASN A 95 -0.81 4.89 14.50
CA ASN A 95 -0.69 5.85 13.41
C ASN A 95 -2.04 6.03 12.72
N GLU A 96 -2.62 7.23 12.84
CA GLU A 96 -3.93 7.58 12.28
C GLU A 96 -4.01 7.43 10.76
N ALA A 97 -2.88 7.39 10.04
CA ALA A 97 -2.87 7.07 8.61
C ALA A 97 -3.41 5.65 8.33
N PHE A 98 -3.31 4.73 9.29
CA PHE A 98 -3.74 3.34 9.14
C PHE A 98 -5.00 3.01 9.95
N LEU A 99 -5.33 3.82 10.95
CA LEU A 99 -6.54 3.67 11.75
C LEU A 99 -7.73 4.42 11.11
N LEU A 100 -7.47 5.63 10.61
CA LEU A 100 -8.50 6.57 10.14
C LEU A 100 -9.68 6.64 11.12
N SER A 101 -9.37 6.90 12.40
CA SER A 101 -10.34 6.86 13.49
C SER A 101 -11.36 8.01 13.40
N ASP A 102 -10.95 9.14 12.82
CA ASP A 102 -11.81 10.29 12.57
C ASP A 102 -12.78 10.04 11.39
N PRO A 103 -14.11 10.03 11.63
CA PRO A 103 -15.09 9.70 10.60
C PRO A 103 -15.10 10.66 9.39
N GLU A 104 -14.83 11.96 9.63
CA GLU A 104 -14.81 12.96 8.56
C GLU A 104 -13.62 12.73 7.61
N THR A 105 -12.42 12.56 8.20
CA THR A 105 -11.20 12.21 7.46
C THR A 105 -11.37 10.92 6.70
N ARG A 106 -11.94 9.89 7.34
CA ARG A 106 -12.20 8.60 6.70
C ARG A 106 -13.12 8.75 5.49
N SER A 107 -14.25 9.46 5.62
CA SER A 107 -15.19 9.71 4.52
C SER A 107 -14.54 10.46 3.36
N ARG A 108 -13.71 11.48 3.67
CA ARG A 108 -12.94 12.23 2.65
C ARG A 108 -11.97 11.33 1.90
N PHE A 109 -11.24 10.47 2.60
CA PHE A 109 -10.29 9.53 2.00
C PHE A 109 -11.02 8.48 1.15
N GLU A 110 -12.14 7.94 1.64
CA GLU A 110 -12.99 7.02 0.88
C GLU A 110 -13.49 7.63 -0.44
N ALA A 111 -13.98 8.87 -0.39
CA ALA A 111 -14.44 9.59 -1.58
C ALA A 111 -13.31 9.86 -2.58
N ALA A 112 -12.16 10.33 -2.09
CA ALA A 112 -10.98 10.60 -2.91
C ALA A 112 -10.36 9.32 -3.49
N TYR A 113 -10.42 8.20 -2.79
CA TYR A 113 -9.92 6.93 -3.30
C TYR A 113 -10.83 6.41 -4.43
N ARG A 114 -12.15 6.44 -4.23
CA ARG A 114 -13.14 6.01 -5.22
C ARG A 114 -13.09 6.83 -6.51
N SER A 115 -12.76 8.12 -6.45
CA SER A 115 -12.59 8.95 -7.65
C SER A 115 -11.41 8.53 -8.53
N THR A 116 -10.49 7.72 -8.01
CA THR A 116 -9.35 7.16 -8.77
C THR A 116 -9.60 5.76 -9.33
N SER A 117 -10.82 5.25 -9.27
CA SER A 117 -11.22 3.91 -9.74
C SER A 117 -10.76 3.57 -11.17
N ALA A 118 -10.77 4.56 -12.07
CA ALA A 118 -10.32 4.38 -13.45
C ALA A 118 -8.83 4.01 -13.61
N LEU A 119 -8.02 4.10 -12.55
CA LEU A 119 -6.59 3.73 -12.56
C LEU A 119 -6.34 2.24 -12.31
N TYR A 120 -7.36 1.46 -11.96
CA TYR A 120 -7.23 0.04 -11.59
C TYR A 120 -7.74 -0.84 -12.74
N TYR A 121 -6.99 -1.91 -13.05
CA TYR A 121 -7.26 -2.78 -14.20
C TYR A 121 -8.39 -3.78 -13.95
N ASP A 122 -8.64 -4.12 -12.68
CA ASP A 122 -9.72 -5.00 -12.18
C ASP A 122 -10.60 -4.22 -11.17
N ASP A 123 -11.29 -4.94 -10.28
CA ASP A 123 -12.07 -4.36 -9.17
C ASP A 123 -11.16 -3.63 -8.17
N GLN A 124 -11.39 -2.33 -8.00
CA GLN A 124 -10.82 -1.54 -6.92
C GLN A 124 -11.52 -1.93 -5.60
N PRO A 125 -10.86 -2.62 -4.64
CA PRO A 125 -11.49 -2.94 -3.36
C PRO A 125 -11.84 -1.65 -2.64
N SER A 126 -12.92 -1.61 -1.85
CA SER A 126 -13.26 -0.38 -1.11
C SER A 126 -12.15 -0.02 -0.12
N MET A 127 -12.00 1.27 0.21
CA MET A 127 -11.04 1.70 1.24
C MET A 127 -11.27 0.96 2.57
N ALA A 128 -12.52 0.64 2.91
CA ALA A 128 -12.85 -0.16 4.09
C ALA A 128 -12.24 -1.56 4.05
N VAL A 129 -12.30 -2.24 2.89
CA VAL A 129 -11.65 -3.55 2.69
C VAL A 129 -10.13 -3.44 2.80
N LEU A 130 -9.53 -2.37 2.26
CA LEU A 130 -8.09 -2.12 2.42
C LEU A 130 -7.73 -2.00 3.89
N LEU A 131 -8.42 -1.11 4.63
CA LEU A 131 -8.16 -0.87 6.05
C LEU A 131 -8.39 -2.11 6.92
N GLU A 132 -9.40 -2.92 6.62
CA GLU A 132 -9.66 -4.18 7.33
C GLU A 132 -8.47 -5.14 7.23
N ARG A 133 -7.92 -5.31 6.03
CA ARG A 133 -6.71 -6.13 5.84
C ARG A 133 -5.52 -5.53 6.57
N LEU A 134 -5.28 -4.23 6.43
CA LEU A 134 -4.16 -3.59 7.13
C LEU A 134 -4.29 -3.78 8.64
N ALA A 135 -5.47 -3.56 9.21
CA ALA A 135 -5.77 -3.77 10.64
C ALA A 135 -5.43 -5.18 11.13
N ALA A 136 -5.73 -6.22 10.34
CA ALA A 136 -5.37 -7.61 10.66
C ALA A 136 -3.85 -7.83 10.80
N HIS A 137 -3.04 -7.00 10.14
CA HIS A 137 -1.58 -7.11 10.17
C HIS A 137 -0.87 -6.06 11.03
N LEU A 138 -1.54 -4.98 11.49
CA LEU A 138 -0.89 -3.84 12.16
C LEU A 138 0.00 -4.22 13.34
N HIS A 139 -0.37 -5.24 14.12
CA HIS A 139 0.41 -5.70 15.28
C HIS A 139 1.77 -6.30 14.92
N ARG A 140 1.94 -6.74 13.66
CA ARG A 140 3.20 -7.27 13.11
C ARG A 140 3.97 -6.20 12.30
N LEU A 141 3.28 -5.15 11.87
CA LEU A 141 3.76 -4.13 10.92
C LEU A 141 4.40 -2.90 11.56
#